data_AF-A0A7W1WZB6-F1
#
_entry.id   AF-A0A7W1WZB6-F1
#
_cell.length_a   1.000
_cell.length_b   1.000
_cell.length_c   1.000
_cell.angle_alpha   90.00
_cell.angle_beta   90.00
_cell.angle_gamma   90.00
#
_symmetry.space_group_name_H-M   'P 1'
#
loop_
_entity.id
_entity.type
_entity.pdbx_description
1 polymer ?
#
loop_
_entity_poly.entity_id
_entity_poly.type
_entity_poly.pdbx_seq_one_letter_code
_entity_poly.pdbx_strand_id
1 'polypeptide(L)'
;MLGGISIWQLLIVLVIIILLFGTKKLRNIGGDLGGALKSFKKAVNDDGPEQKGKSASEEPQQLTSGQDAQFKDSDSADAKTDKTTQK
;
A
#
# COMPACT_ATOMS: atom_id res chain seq x y z
N MET A 1 -37.31 16.86 20.40
CA MET A 1 -36.22 17.76 20.84
C MET A 1 -34.83 17.18 20.51
N LEU A 2 -34.63 16.56 19.34
CA LEU A 2 -33.35 15.96 18.92
C LEU A 2 -32.80 16.55 17.61
N GLY A 3 -33.28 17.73 17.19
CA GLY A 3 -32.90 18.38 15.92
C GLY A 3 -31.90 19.52 16.08
N GLY A 4 -31.01 19.46 17.07
CA GLY A 4 -30.16 20.60 17.48
C GLY A 4 -28.69 20.50 17.12
N ILE A 5 -28.19 19.34 16.71
CA ILE A 5 -26.79 19.17 16.32
C ILE A 5 -26.69 19.52 14.83
N SER A 6 -26.59 20.81 14.57
CA SER A 6 -26.33 21.31 13.22
C SER A 6 -24.88 21.01 12.82
N ILE A 7 -24.68 20.66 11.54
CA ILE A 7 -23.37 20.33 10.96
C ILE A 7 -22.32 21.43 11.25
N TRP A 8 -22.76 22.69 11.33
CA TRP A 8 -21.90 23.85 11.60
C TRP A 8 -21.23 23.81 12.98
N GLN A 9 -21.92 23.30 13.99
CA GLN A 9 -21.41 23.17 15.35
C GLN A 9 -20.35 22.06 15.41
N LEU A 10 -20.59 20.95 14.71
CA LEU A 10 -19.61 19.86 14.62
C LEU A 10 -18.32 20.31 13.95
N LEU A 11 -18.39 21.15 12.90
CA LEU A 11 -17.19 21.71 12.27
C LEU A 11 -16.40 22.62 13.22
N ILE A 12 -17.07 23.51 13.96
CA ILE A 12 -16.41 24.37 14.95
C ILE A 12 -15.69 23.52 16.01
N VAL A 13 -16.33 22.47 16.52
CA VAL A 13 -15.75 21.59 17.54
C VAL A 13 -14.57 20.80 16.96
N LEU A 14 -14.69 20.31 15.73
CA LEU A 14 -13.62 19.57 15.04
C LEU A 14 -12.36 20.42 14.90
N VAL A 15 -12.49 21.70 14.55
CA VAL A 15 -11.35 22.63 14.45
C VAL A 15 -10.63 22.75 15.80
N ILE A 16 -11.37 22.90 16.89
CA ILE A 16 -10.78 22.99 18.24
C ILE A 16 -10.01 21.71 18.58
N ILE A 17 -10.58 20.53 18.31
CA ILE A 17 -9.93 19.24 18.54
C ILE A 17 -8.63 19.12 17.73
N ILE A 18 -8.65 19.52 16.45
CA ILE A 18 -7.46 19.51 15.60
C ILE A 18 -6.37 20.43 16.17
N LEU A 19 -6.72 21.60 16.71
CA LEU A 19 -5.76 22.52 17.31
C LEU A 19 -5.18 21.96 18.61
N LEU A 20 -5.97 21.30 19.45
CA LEU A 20 -5.52 20.70 20.71
C LEU A 20 -4.62 19.47 20.51
N PHE A 21 -5.04 18.56 19.62
CA PHE A 21 -4.33 17.30 19.38
C PHE A 21 -3.25 17.42 18.29
N GLY A 22 -3.32 18.48 17.47
CA GLY A 22 -2.50 18.65 16.26
C GLY A 22 -2.91 17.72 15.12
N THR A 23 -2.65 18.14 13.87
CA THR A 23 -2.96 17.34 12.67
C THR A 23 -2.14 16.06 12.57
N LYS A 24 -0.94 16.00 13.17
CA LYS A 24 -0.07 14.82 13.14
C LYS A 24 -0.67 13.62 13.86
N LYS A 25 -1.20 13.82 15.08
CA LYS A 25 -1.79 12.75 15.89
C LYS A 25 -3.12 12.29 15.31
N LEU A 26 -3.91 13.25 14.80
CA LEU A 26 -5.17 12.98 14.12
C LEU A 26 -4.98 12.25 12.79
N ARG A 27 -3.90 12.52 12.04
CA ARG A 27 -3.58 11.79 10.80
C ARG A 27 -3.11 10.36 11.09
N ASN A 28 -2.28 10.16 12.11
CA ASN A 28 -1.79 8.83 12.47
C ASN A 28 -2.95 7.91 12.87
N ILE A 29 -3.81 8.37 13.77
CA ILE A 29 -4.99 7.61 14.23
C ILE A 29 -6.09 7.58 13.14
N GLY A 30 -6.28 8.69 12.43
CA GLY A 30 -7.30 8.81 11.38
C GLY A 30 -7.01 7.99 10.13
N GLY A 31 -5.75 7.65 9.84
CA GLY A 31 -5.39 6.72 8.77
C GLY A 31 -5.94 5.32 9.04
N ASP A 32 -5.69 4.80 10.24
CA ASP A 32 -6.12 3.46 10.65
C ASP A 32 -7.66 3.37 10.74
N LEU A 33 -8.28 4.34 11.43
CA LEU A 33 -9.74 4.40 11.56
C LEU A 33 -10.43 4.70 10.22
N GLY A 34 -9.83 5.56 9.40
CA GLY A 34 -10.35 5.91 8.08
C GLY A 34 -10.29 4.74 7.11
N GLY A 35 -9.23 3.93 7.15
CA GLY A 35 -9.11 2.70 6.38
C GLY A 35 -10.18 1.67 6.76
N ALA A 36 -10.38 1.44 8.06
CA ALA A 36 -11.42 0.53 8.56
C ALA A 36 -12.83 1.01 8.17
N LEU A 37 -13.11 2.30 8.33
CA LEU A 37 -14.41 2.88 7.99
C LEU A 37 -14.66 2.89 6.47
N LYS A 38 -13.61 3.04 5.65
CA LYS A 38 -13.69 2.95 4.18
C LYS A 38 -14.11 1.54 3.76
N SER A 39 -13.51 0.50 4.33
CA SER A 39 -13.87 -0.90 4.07
C SER A 39 -15.28 -1.23 4.58
N PHE A 40 -15.67 -0.73 5.75
CA PHE A 40 -17.04 -0.89 6.26
C PHE A 40 -18.06 -0.22 5.35
N LYS A 41 -17.83 1.03 4.94
CA LYS A 41 -18.71 1.73 4.01
C LYS A 41 -18.76 1.04 2.65
N LYS A 42 -17.63 0.48 2.18
CA LYS A 42 -17.59 -0.30 0.95
C LYS A 42 -18.49 -1.53 1.06
N ALA A 43 -18.34 -2.34 2.11
CA ALA A 43 -19.13 -3.54 2.34
C ALA A 43 -20.64 -3.25 2.47
N VAL A 44 -21.02 -2.16 3.14
CA VAL A 44 -22.42 -1.74 3.29
C VAL A 44 -23.02 -1.19 1.99
N ASN A 45 -22.21 -0.67 1.06
CA ASN A 45 -22.69 -0.19 -0.24
C ASN A 45 -22.52 -1.22 -1.38
N ASP A 46 -21.88 -2.37 -1.13
CA ASP A 46 -21.62 -3.41 -2.14
C ASP A 46 -22.86 -4.29 -2.43
N ASP A 47 -23.97 -4.06 -1.73
CA ASP A 47 -25.29 -4.66 -2.02
C ASP A 47 -26.00 -4.03 -3.25
N GLY A 48 -25.34 -3.14 -3.99
CA GLY A 48 -25.80 -2.56 -5.26
C GLY A 48 -24.77 -2.75 -6.38
N PRO A 49 -25.18 -2.90 -7.66
CA PRO A 49 -24.24 -3.09 -8.74
C PRO A 49 -23.43 -1.80 -8.94
N GLU A 50 -22.12 -1.97 -9.14
CA GLU A 50 -21.10 -0.96 -9.45
C GLU A 50 -20.30 -0.39 -8.26
N GLN A 51 -19.08 -0.89 -8.06
CA GLN A 51 -17.85 -0.27 -8.59
C GLN A 51 -16.61 -0.91 -7.96
N LYS A 52 -15.88 -1.68 -8.74
CA LYS A 52 -14.50 -2.08 -8.44
C LYS A 52 -13.59 -0.90 -8.80
N GLY A 53 -13.01 -0.19 -7.82
CA GLY A 53 -12.25 1.03 -8.13
C GLY A 53 -11.41 1.61 -7.00
N LYS A 54 -10.14 1.19 -6.97
CA LYS A 54 -8.89 1.92 -6.65
C LYS A 54 -8.69 2.68 -5.31
N SER A 55 -7.46 2.50 -4.81
CA SER A 55 -6.64 3.38 -3.94
C SER A 55 -6.86 3.25 -2.42
N ALA A 56 -5.84 3.16 -1.56
CA ALA A 56 -4.42 3.49 -1.71
C ALA A 56 -3.57 2.59 -0.79
N SER A 57 -2.69 1.77 -1.36
CA SER A 57 -1.41 1.47 -0.74
C SER A 57 -0.43 2.37 -1.47
N GLU A 58 -0.13 3.53 -0.88
CA GLU A 58 1.07 4.27 -1.24
C GLU A 58 2.24 3.47 -0.70
N GLU A 59 2.68 2.53 -1.51
CA GLU A 59 3.98 1.89 -1.39
C GLU A 59 5.04 3.00 -1.55
N PRO A 60 5.93 3.21 -0.56
CA PRO A 60 7.13 3.97 -0.83
C PRO A 60 7.98 3.12 -1.78
N GLN A 61 7.91 3.45 -3.08
CA GLN A 61 8.91 3.02 -4.05
C GLN A 61 10.26 3.61 -3.60
N GLN A 62 11.03 2.82 -2.86
CA GLN A 62 12.47 2.99 -2.74
C GLN A 62 13.11 2.00 -3.70
N LEU A 63 13.46 2.52 -4.88
CA LEU A 63 14.48 1.94 -5.74
C LEU A 63 15.77 1.85 -4.93
N THR A 64 16.20 0.63 -4.60
CA THR A 64 17.63 0.33 -4.48
C THR A 64 17.88 -0.97 -5.22
N SER A 65 18.66 -0.84 -6.30
CA SER A 65 19.27 -1.94 -7.03
C SER A 65 20.01 -2.88 -6.11
N GLY A 66 19.85 -4.18 -6.35
CA GLY A 66 20.62 -5.22 -5.68
C GLY A 66 20.08 -6.62 -5.97
N GLN A 67 19.82 -6.93 -7.25
CA GLN A 67 19.57 -8.30 -7.70
C GLN A 67 20.83 -8.86 -8.37
N ASP A 68 21.85 -9.13 -7.56
CA ASP A 68 23.00 -9.93 -7.96
C ASP A 68 22.86 -11.32 -7.34
N ALA A 69 22.05 -12.16 -7.98
CA ALA A 69 22.10 -13.61 -7.79
C ALA A 69 21.68 -14.28 -9.12
N GLN A 70 22.42 -13.98 -10.18
CA GLN A 70 22.31 -14.70 -11.44
C GLN A 70 23.06 -16.03 -11.33
N PHE A 71 22.33 -17.07 -10.92
CA PHE A 71 22.73 -18.45 -11.05
C PHE A 71 22.80 -18.81 -12.55
N LYS A 72 24.01 -18.85 -13.12
CA LYS A 72 24.30 -19.41 -14.45
C LYS A 72 24.73 -20.86 -14.29
N ASP A 73 23.76 -21.75 -14.16
CA ASP A 73 23.92 -23.13 -14.61
C ASP A 73 23.66 -23.15 -16.12
N SER A 74 24.72 -23.32 -16.92
CA SER A 74 24.73 -24.08 -18.17
C SER A 74 26.10 -24.00 -18.85
N ASP A 75 26.50 -25.16 -19.37
CA ASP A 75 27.57 -25.40 -20.34
C ASP A 75 29.03 -25.52 -19.85
N SER A 76 29.38 -26.75 -19.43
CA SER A 76 30.68 -27.34 -19.76
C SER A 76 30.51 -28.85 -19.97
N ALA A 77 29.95 -29.19 -21.13
CA ALA A 77 30.15 -30.47 -21.79
C ALA A 77 30.74 -30.19 -23.16
N ASP A 78 32.08 -30.11 -23.27
CA ASP A 78 32.86 -30.67 -24.38
C ASP A 78 34.35 -30.30 -24.23
N ALA A 79 35.19 -31.29 -23.94
CA ALA A 79 36.59 -31.35 -24.41
C ALA A 79 37.24 -32.66 -23.91
N LYS A 80 36.82 -33.78 -24.47
CA LYS A 80 37.64 -35.00 -24.50
C LYS A 80 37.72 -35.51 -25.94
N THR A 81 38.63 -34.93 -26.71
CA THR A 81 39.12 -35.54 -27.96
C THR A 81 40.63 -35.72 -27.84
N ASP A 82 40.96 -36.86 -27.25
CA ASP A 82 42.27 -37.51 -27.30
C ASP A 82 42.39 -38.26 -28.64
N LYS A 83 43.30 -37.79 -29.51
CA LYS A 83 44.21 -38.56 -30.40
C LYS A 83 44.67 -37.73 -31.59
N THR A 84 45.96 -37.41 -31.64
CA THR A 84 46.81 -37.67 -32.82
C THR A 84 48.27 -37.75 -32.36
N THR A 85 48.84 -38.93 -32.52
CA THR A 85 50.23 -39.31 -32.25
C THR A 85 51.13 -38.95 -33.45
N GLN A 86 52.40 -38.61 -33.16
CA GLN A 86 53.56 -38.39 -34.06
C GLN A 86 53.56 -37.03 -34.80
N LYS A 87 54.63 -36.23 -34.75
CA LYS A 87 56.06 -36.53 -34.94
C LYS A 87 56.93 -35.38 -34.42
#